data_AF-A0A7S1QXP7-F1
#
_entry.id   AF-A0A7S1QXP7-F1
#
_cell.length_a   1.000
_cell.length_b   1.000
_cell.length_c   1.000
_cell.angle_alpha   90.00
_cell.angle_beta   90.00
_cell.angle_gamma   90.00
#
_symmetry.space_group_name_H-M   'P 1'
#
loop_
_entity.id
_entity.type
_entity.pdbx_description
1 polymer ?
#
loop_
_entity_poly.entity_id
_entity_poly.type
_entity_poly.pdbx_seq_one_letter_code
_entity_poly.pdbx_strand_id
1 'polypeptide(L)'
;DEGEILFLRLLAPLMPFPSPKYYFGDISYETTNYILIEEEVPYKKTTWVECGKDAKFEPYEIEPRIIKFKEYELPNDGADYYYVLMKAVAQMVCAAHNGALGDRQRLFDLFPIQVAGSPFCMQGWEAAKAAIAQSGGKVQLDPEAAKGWKAANENQVTLVDGLFGQLVQFIQNAPHLFPKELTQATFLKNYRQEAMEIAHHNMEITMYMNLNPDFWGIIHPNLPCDNAYYWRDENGELFTGLLDYGGAGAMNIASMWNMSFIMCEEGMLRKHEKGLIQCFVDEIRKGGGPESITFDEMMYQVKLSQGVFSAQAGGVVMQLYKNHSKDRWKEMTGRWDPTINERFSNRNYICSIINNLACWKHRKVYDHFVKWWKLNKSWFPDIDRKSFKMPPLAVKL
;
A
#
# COMPACT_ATOMS: atom_id res chain seq x y z
N ASP A 1 14.20 5.35 11.81
CA ASP A 1 14.85 4.26 11.06
C ASP A 1 15.51 3.18 11.93
N GLU A 2 15.20 3.11 13.23
CA GLU A 2 15.59 1.97 14.08
C GLU A 2 15.11 0.62 13.52
N GLY A 3 13.88 0.56 13.00
CA GLY A 3 13.31 -0.64 12.39
C GLY A 3 14.07 -1.11 11.15
N GLU A 4 14.60 -0.20 10.33
CA GLU A 4 15.40 -0.54 9.15
C GLU A 4 16.77 -1.11 9.54
N ILE A 5 17.47 -0.47 10.48
CA ILE A 5 18.73 -0.99 11.02
C ILE A 5 18.53 -2.39 11.61
N LEU A 6 17.44 -2.58 12.38
CA LEU A 6 17.10 -3.87 12.96
C LEU A 6 16.81 -4.92 11.88
N PHE A 7 16.07 -4.56 10.84
CA PHE A 7 15.76 -5.42 9.71
C PHE A 7 17.05 -5.88 9.00
N LEU A 8 17.91 -4.94 8.63
CA LEU A 8 19.16 -5.23 7.92
C LEU A 8 20.13 -6.07 8.74
N ARG A 9 20.16 -5.85 10.06
CA ARG A 9 21.04 -6.61 10.96
C ARG A 9 20.56 -8.03 11.21
N LEU A 10 19.24 -8.25 11.35
CA LEU A 10 18.69 -9.53 11.79
C LEU A 10 18.10 -10.36 10.66
N LEU A 11 17.38 -9.72 9.72
CA LEU A 11 16.53 -10.41 8.76
C LEU A 11 17.12 -10.43 7.35
N ALA A 12 17.82 -9.38 6.90
CA ALA A 12 18.41 -9.35 5.55
C ALA A 12 19.29 -10.58 5.22
N PRO A 13 20.15 -11.09 6.13
CA PRO A 13 20.93 -12.31 5.86
C PRO A 13 20.10 -13.59 5.73
N LEU A 14 18.84 -13.58 6.18
CA LEU A 14 17.91 -14.71 6.15
C LEU A 14 16.91 -14.60 4.98
N MET A 15 16.94 -13.50 4.22
CA MET A 15 15.99 -13.29 3.14
C MET A 15 16.22 -14.30 2.00
N PRO A 16 15.13 -14.79 1.37
CA PRO A 16 15.22 -15.71 0.23
C PRO A 16 15.59 -15.01 -1.08
N PHE A 17 15.93 -13.73 -1.02
CA PHE A 17 16.40 -12.91 -2.13
C PHE A 17 17.61 -12.08 -1.67
N PRO A 18 18.47 -11.64 -2.61
CA PRO A 18 19.59 -10.77 -2.29
C PRO A 18 19.18 -9.45 -1.65
N SER A 19 19.94 -9.03 -0.64
CA SER A 19 19.89 -7.72 -0.01
C SER A 19 21.34 -7.22 0.08
N PRO A 20 21.61 -5.91 -0.04
CA PRO A 20 22.95 -5.39 0.20
C PRO A 20 23.45 -5.83 1.57
N LYS A 21 24.73 -6.21 1.65
CA LYS A 21 25.33 -6.59 2.92
C LYS A 21 25.35 -5.41 3.88
N TYR A 22 24.76 -5.59 5.05
CA TYR A 22 24.88 -4.65 6.17
C TYR A 22 26.31 -4.68 6.75
N TYR A 23 26.95 -3.51 6.85
CA TYR A 23 28.26 -3.36 7.50
C TYR A 23 28.16 -2.69 8.86
N PHE A 24 27.38 -1.61 8.96
CA PHE A 24 27.22 -0.84 10.19
C PHE A 24 25.92 -0.04 10.16
N GLY A 25 25.32 0.18 11.32
CA GLY A 25 24.23 1.13 11.47
C GLY A 25 24.00 1.45 12.94
N ASP A 26 23.71 2.71 13.24
CA ASP A 26 23.50 3.21 14.59
C ASP A 26 22.50 4.37 14.59
N ILE A 27 21.81 4.58 15.71
CA ILE A 27 20.81 5.62 15.89
C ILE A 27 21.10 6.43 17.16
N SER A 28 21.12 7.75 17.02
CA SER A 28 21.17 8.68 18.15
C SER A 28 19.76 8.83 18.73
N TYR A 29 19.51 8.28 19.92
CA TYR A 29 18.22 8.44 20.60
C TYR A 29 17.91 9.89 21.00
N GLU A 30 18.94 10.73 21.16
CA GLU A 30 18.77 12.16 21.49
C GLU A 30 18.27 12.96 20.29
N THR A 31 18.85 12.71 19.10
CA THR A 31 18.58 13.52 17.91
C THR A 31 17.67 12.84 16.89
N THR A 32 17.45 11.53 17.04
CA THR A 32 16.80 10.63 16.07
C THR A 32 17.53 10.48 14.73
N ASN A 33 18.71 11.10 14.60
CA ASN A 33 19.59 10.88 13.46
C ASN A 33 20.19 9.48 13.50
N TYR A 34 20.48 8.91 12.34
CA TYR A 34 21.09 7.61 12.22
C TYR A 34 22.12 7.60 11.10
N ILE A 35 22.97 6.58 11.13
CA ILE A 35 23.89 6.24 10.05
C ILE A 35 23.64 4.78 9.69
N LEU A 36 23.71 4.50 8.39
CA LEU A 36 23.60 3.16 7.83
C LEU A 36 24.68 3.03 6.76
N ILE A 37 25.45 1.94 6.81
CA ILE A 37 26.53 1.61 5.88
C ILE A 37 26.28 0.20 5.37
N GLU A 38 26.08 0.10 4.07
CA GLU A 38 25.75 -1.13 3.35
C GLU A 38 26.66 -1.31 2.14
N GLU A 39 26.57 -2.48 1.53
CA GLU A 39 27.18 -2.77 0.24
C GLU A 39 26.67 -1.85 -0.88
N GLU A 40 27.60 -1.31 -1.65
CA GLU A 40 27.27 -0.58 -2.86
C GLU A 40 26.80 -1.57 -3.93
N VAL A 41 25.55 -1.43 -4.37
CA VAL A 41 25.05 -2.17 -5.52
C VAL A 41 25.77 -1.66 -6.78
N PRO A 42 26.45 -2.53 -7.55
CA PRO A 42 27.27 -2.13 -8.69
C PRO A 42 26.44 -1.86 -9.94
N TYR A 43 25.52 -0.89 -9.88
CA TYR A 43 24.67 -0.50 -11.00
C TYR A 43 25.49 -0.14 -12.24
N LYS A 44 24.94 -0.45 -13.42
CA LYS A 44 25.48 0.07 -14.68
C LYS A 44 25.49 1.60 -14.64
N LYS A 45 26.62 2.21 -15.02
CA LYS A 45 26.80 3.68 -15.10
C LYS A 45 26.13 4.26 -16.36
N THR A 46 24.82 4.06 -16.49
CA THR A 46 23.96 4.59 -17.56
C THR A 46 22.52 4.69 -17.04
N THR A 47 21.58 5.10 -17.90
CA THR A 47 20.14 5.11 -17.61
C THR A 47 19.35 4.35 -18.67
N TRP A 48 18.12 3.95 -18.34
CA TRP A 48 17.20 3.34 -19.30
C TRP A 48 16.86 4.22 -20.49
N VAL A 49 16.93 5.55 -20.32
CA VAL A 49 16.75 6.52 -21.40
C VAL A 49 17.92 6.48 -22.38
N GLU A 50 19.15 6.34 -21.88
CA GLU A 50 20.37 6.31 -22.69
C GLU A 50 20.55 4.97 -23.42
N CYS A 51 20.31 3.84 -22.75
CA CYS A 51 20.49 2.53 -23.35
C CYS A 51 19.25 2.05 -24.15
N GLY A 52 18.08 2.63 -23.89
CA GLY A 52 16.81 2.25 -24.48
C GLY A 52 16.17 1.02 -23.83
N LYS A 53 14.88 0.83 -24.07
CA LYS A 53 14.07 -0.27 -23.51
C LYS A 53 14.45 -1.66 -24.03
N ASP A 54 15.13 -1.74 -25.17
CA ASP A 54 15.57 -3.01 -25.76
C ASP A 54 17.03 -3.35 -25.41
N ALA A 55 17.63 -2.61 -24.48
CA ALA A 55 18.98 -2.86 -24.00
C ALA A 55 19.12 -4.29 -23.46
N LYS A 56 20.28 -4.91 -23.75
CA LYS A 56 20.66 -6.21 -23.23
C LYS A 56 21.92 -6.05 -22.39
N PHE A 57 21.95 -6.73 -21.26
CA PHE A 57 23.07 -6.77 -20.34
C PHE A 57 23.64 -8.19 -20.31
N GLU A 58 24.91 -8.32 -19.92
CA GLU A 58 25.51 -9.65 -19.75
C GLU A 58 24.80 -10.39 -18.62
N PRO A 59 24.74 -11.74 -18.65
CA PRO A 59 24.19 -12.50 -17.53
C PRO A 59 24.81 -12.10 -16.19
N TYR A 60 23.96 -11.92 -15.18
CA TYR A 60 24.26 -11.48 -13.82
C TYR A 60 24.80 -10.05 -13.70
N GLU A 61 24.84 -9.28 -14.79
CA GLU A 61 25.12 -7.85 -14.73
C GLU A 61 23.94 -7.10 -14.12
N ILE A 62 24.21 -6.23 -13.13
CA ILE A 62 23.17 -5.40 -12.53
C ILE A 62 22.72 -4.32 -13.52
N GLU A 63 21.43 -4.28 -13.79
CA GLU A 63 20.78 -3.33 -14.69
C GLU A 63 20.94 -1.87 -14.21
N PRO A 64 20.73 -0.86 -15.06
CA PRO A 64 20.77 0.54 -14.65
C PRO A 64 19.81 0.83 -13.49
N ARG A 65 20.23 1.71 -12.57
CA ARG A 65 19.39 2.16 -11.47
C ARG A 65 18.07 2.74 -12.03
N ILE A 66 16.96 2.26 -11.51
CA ILE A 66 15.64 2.77 -11.87
C ILE A 66 15.46 4.15 -11.24
N ILE A 67 15.10 5.14 -12.07
CA ILE A 67 14.77 6.47 -11.56
C ILE A 67 13.41 6.41 -10.88
N LYS A 68 13.34 6.96 -9.67
CA LYS A 68 12.17 6.93 -8.79
C LYS A 68 10.87 7.25 -9.52
N PHE A 69 9.92 6.32 -9.50
CA PHE A 69 8.61 6.41 -10.19
C PHE A 69 8.67 6.69 -11.70
N LYS A 70 9.72 6.27 -12.41
CA LYS A 70 9.82 6.39 -13.89
C LYS A 70 9.76 5.02 -14.57
N GLU A 71 8.84 4.17 -14.13
CA GLU A 71 8.70 2.80 -14.66
C GLU A 71 8.29 2.78 -16.14
N TYR A 72 7.68 3.87 -16.63
CA TYR A 72 7.41 4.07 -18.06
C TYR A 72 8.70 4.14 -18.92
N GLU A 73 9.88 4.29 -18.33
CA GLU A 73 11.17 4.24 -19.03
C GLU A 73 11.70 2.81 -19.17
N LEU A 74 11.10 1.84 -18.45
CA LEU A 74 11.52 0.44 -18.42
C LEU A 74 10.88 -0.37 -19.57
N PRO A 75 11.45 -1.55 -19.90
CA PRO A 75 10.78 -2.55 -20.73
C PRO A 75 9.38 -2.86 -20.20
N ASN A 76 8.41 -3.04 -21.11
CA ASN A 76 7.01 -3.36 -20.79
C ASN A 76 6.39 -2.44 -19.70
N ASP A 77 6.79 -1.16 -19.70
CA ASP A 77 6.37 -0.13 -18.73
C ASP A 77 6.57 -0.57 -17.26
N GLY A 78 7.63 -1.36 -17.02
CA GLY A 78 8.02 -1.84 -15.70
C GLY A 78 7.23 -3.03 -15.18
N ALA A 79 6.27 -3.57 -15.93
CA ALA A 79 5.41 -4.65 -15.44
C ALA A 79 6.22 -5.88 -15.00
N ASP A 80 7.23 -6.30 -15.78
CA ASP A 80 8.05 -7.48 -15.48
C ASP A 80 8.83 -7.32 -14.16
N TYR A 81 9.23 -6.09 -13.85
CA TYR A 81 9.91 -5.72 -12.59
C TYR A 81 8.97 -5.88 -11.41
N TYR A 82 7.70 -5.49 -11.56
CA TYR A 82 6.68 -5.72 -10.54
C TYR A 82 6.38 -7.21 -10.33
N TYR A 83 6.44 -8.06 -11.36
CA TYR A 83 6.26 -9.51 -11.19
C TYR A 83 7.35 -10.14 -10.33
N VAL A 84 8.62 -9.77 -10.53
CA VAL A 84 9.73 -10.30 -9.73
C VAL A 84 9.72 -9.74 -8.31
N LEU A 85 9.29 -8.49 -8.12
CA LEU A 85 9.03 -7.94 -6.78
C LEU A 85 7.93 -8.73 -6.04
N MET A 86 6.84 -9.10 -6.74
CA MET A 86 5.78 -9.92 -6.15
C MET A 86 6.27 -11.30 -5.73
N LYS A 87 7.17 -11.91 -6.50
CA LYS A 87 7.83 -13.15 -6.09
C LYS A 87 8.68 -12.95 -4.83
N ALA A 88 9.53 -11.93 -4.80
CA ALA A 88 10.41 -11.65 -3.66
C ALA A 88 9.63 -11.43 -2.36
N VAL A 89 8.56 -10.61 -2.40
CA VAL A 89 7.71 -10.40 -1.21
C VAL A 89 6.95 -11.67 -0.82
N ALA A 90 6.42 -12.44 -1.78
CA ALA A 90 5.77 -13.70 -1.46
C ALA A 90 6.75 -14.66 -0.75
N GLN A 91 7.98 -14.74 -1.22
CA GLN A 91 9.04 -15.54 -0.59
C GLN A 91 9.36 -15.02 0.83
N MET A 92 9.41 -13.70 1.05
CA MET A 92 9.55 -13.09 2.38
C MET A 92 8.46 -13.54 3.35
N VAL A 93 7.20 -13.49 2.89
CA VAL A 93 6.03 -13.92 3.66
C VAL A 93 6.11 -15.42 3.95
N CYS A 94 6.41 -16.25 2.95
CA CYS A 94 6.62 -17.68 3.14
C CYS A 94 7.69 -17.99 4.19
N ALA A 95 8.84 -17.31 4.12
CA ALA A 95 9.94 -17.49 5.06
C ALA A 95 9.54 -17.12 6.50
N ALA A 96 8.65 -16.13 6.68
CA ALA A 96 8.08 -15.83 7.99
C ALA A 96 7.11 -16.92 8.48
N HIS A 97 6.28 -17.46 7.58
CA HIS A 97 5.26 -18.47 7.92
C HIS A 97 5.85 -19.85 8.22
N ASN A 98 6.90 -20.25 7.51
CA ASN A 98 7.53 -21.56 7.68
C ASN A 98 8.62 -21.57 8.76
N GLY A 99 8.87 -20.43 9.41
CA GLY A 99 9.86 -20.29 10.48
C GLY A 99 11.30 -20.11 10.01
N ALA A 100 11.57 -19.94 8.71
CA ALA A 100 12.91 -19.67 8.18
C ALA A 100 13.49 -18.34 8.69
N LEU A 101 12.64 -17.36 9.02
CA LEU A 101 13.03 -16.11 9.67
C LEU A 101 13.06 -16.19 11.21
N GLY A 102 12.81 -17.37 11.79
CA GLY A 102 12.71 -17.59 13.23
C GLY A 102 11.27 -17.66 13.74
N ASP A 103 11.11 -17.53 15.06
CA ASP A 103 9.79 -17.57 15.71
C ASP A 103 8.94 -16.35 15.30
N ARG A 104 7.77 -16.63 14.74
CA ARG A 104 6.90 -15.60 14.15
C ARG A 104 6.36 -14.60 15.16
N GLN A 105 6.05 -15.03 16.37
CA GLN A 105 5.57 -14.11 17.41
C GLN A 105 6.70 -13.17 17.83
N ARG A 106 7.92 -13.69 18.03
CA ARG A 106 9.10 -12.84 18.31
C ARG A 106 9.41 -11.86 17.19
N LEU A 107 9.22 -12.26 15.93
CA LEU A 107 9.34 -11.32 14.80
C LEU A 107 8.33 -10.18 14.92
N PHE A 108 7.07 -10.48 15.27
CA PHE A 108 6.05 -9.45 15.45
C PHE A 108 6.32 -8.57 16.67
N ASP A 109 6.96 -9.08 17.72
CA ASP A 109 7.36 -8.28 18.88
C ASP A 109 8.54 -7.34 18.55
N LEU A 110 9.48 -7.78 17.70
CA LEU A 110 10.65 -6.99 17.27
C LEU A 110 10.29 -5.95 16.19
N PHE A 111 9.32 -6.27 15.34
CA PHE A 111 8.83 -5.41 14.28
C PHE A 111 7.34 -5.10 14.49
N PRO A 112 7.00 -4.47 15.64
CA PRO A 112 5.62 -4.32 16.06
C PRO A 112 4.86 -3.37 15.14
N ILE A 113 3.59 -3.65 14.98
CA ILE A 113 2.67 -2.73 14.30
C ILE A 113 1.89 -1.94 15.32
N GLN A 114 1.65 -0.69 14.95
CA GLN A 114 0.57 0.12 15.47
C GLN A 114 -0.82 -0.34 14.97
N VAL A 115 -1.26 -1.57 15.24
CA VAL A 115 -2.71 -1.91 15.13
C VAL A 115 -3.31 -1.81 16.52
N ALA A 116 -3.41 -0.58 17.03
CA ALA A 116 -3.92 -0.33 18.36
C ALA A 116 -5.37 -0.86 18.49
N GLY A 117 -5.55 -1.86 19.36
CA GLY A 117 -6.85 -2.17 19.97
C GLY A 117 -7.90 -2.85 19.07
N SER A 118 -7.51 -3.52 17.98
CA SER A 118 -8.47 -4.30 17.19
C SER A 118 -8.80 -5.64 17.88
N PRO A 119 -10.07 -5.91 18.24
CA PRO A 119 -10.47 -7.19 18.79
C PRO A 119 -10.16 -8.32 17.83
N PHE A 120 -9.76 -9.47 18.37
CA PHE A 120 -9.49 -10.69 17.60
C PHE A 120 -8.34 -10.58 16.58
N CYS A 121 -7.51 -9.54 16.65
CA CYS A 121 -6.33 -9.40 15.80
C CYS A 121 -5.48 -10.68 15.83
N MET A 122 -5.27 -11.29 14.66
CA MET A 122 -4.54 -12.55 14.46
C MET A 122 -5.09 -13.78 15.21
N GLN A 123 -6.31 -13.73 15.76
CA GLN A 123 -6.89 -14.88 16.48
C GLN A 123 -7.58 -15.89 15.55
N GLY A 124 -7.84 -15.52 14.30
CA GLY A 124 -8.48 -16.36 13.29
C GLY A 124 -10.00 -16.33 13.33
N TRP A 125 -10.60 -16.82 12.24
CA TRP A 125 -12.06 -16.78 12.04
C TRP A 125 -12.83 -17.60 13.07
N GLU A 126 -12.32 -18.77 13.45
CA GLU A 126 -13.04 -19.67 14.37
C GLU A 126 -13.08 -19.10 15.79
N ALA A 127 -11.99 -18.50 16.26
CA ALA A 127 -11.96 -17.81 17.56
C ALA A 127 -12.94 -16.62 17.57
N ALA A 128 -12.93 -15.80 16.50
CA ALA A 128 -13.86 -14.68 16.37
C ALA A 128 -15.32 -15.14 16.33
N LYS A 129 -15.66 -16.16 15.51
CA LYS A 129 -17.02 -16.73 15.43
C LYS A 129 -17.47 -17.30 16.77
N ALA A 130 -16.60 -18.03 17.47
CA ALA A 130 -16.93 -18.59 18.79
C ALA A 130 -17.22 -17.49 19.81
N ALA A 131 -16.39 -16.46 19.87
CA ALA A 131 -16.60 -15.32 20.76
C ALA A 131 -17.89 -14.55 20.42
N ILE A 132 -18.16 -14.32 19.13
CA ILE A 132 -19.40 -13.67 18.64
C ILE A 132 -20.63 -14.53 18.99
N ALA A 133 -20.57 -15.85 18.82
CA ALA A 133 -21.68 -16.75 19.15
C ALA A 133 -22.00 -16.76 20.65
N GLN A 134 -20.96 -16.77 21.51
CA GLN A 134 -21.11 -16.73 22.97
C GLN A 134 -21.72 -15.42 23.48
N SER A 135 -21.67 -14.37 22.67
CA SER A 135 -22.01 -13.01 23.08
C SER A 135 -23.28 -12.47 22.41
N GLY A 136 -24.17 -13.38 22.01
CA GLY A 136 -25.48 -13.05 21.44
C GLY A 136 -25.43 -12.76 19.94
N GLY A 137 -24.36 -13.20 19.25
CA GLY A 137 -24.21 -13.07 17.80
C GLY A 137 -23.53 -11.78 17.35
N LYS A 138 -22.94 -10.98 18.27
CA LYS A 138 -22.23 -9.72 17.98
C LYS A 138 -20.96 -9.59 18.80
N VAL A 139 -19.95 -8.94 18.28
CA VAL A 139 -18.80 -8.48 19.06
C VAL A 139 -19.30 -7.58 20.18
N GLN A 140 -19.04 -7.99 21.42
CA GLN A 140 -19.31 -7.18 22.60
C GLN A 140 -18.07 -6.39 22.95
N LEU A 141 -18.28 -5.09 23.12
CA LEU A 141 -17.29 -4.15 23.62
C LEU A 141 -17.79 -3.66 24.98
N ASP A 142 -16.89 -3.47 25.93
CA ASP A 142 -17.25 -2.70 27.11
C ASP A 142 -17.65 -1.26 26.73
N PRO A 143 -18.35 -0.52 27.60
CA PRO A 143 -18.84 0.82 27.27
C PRO A 143 -17.76 1.82 26.84
N GLU A 144 -16.54 1.70 27.35
CA GLU A 144 -15.42 2.58 27.01
C GLU A 144 -14.86 2.23 25.63
N ALA A 145 -14.64 0.95 25.36
CA ALA A 145 -14.22 0.45 24.05
C ALA A 145 -15.25 0.77 22.96
N ALA A 146 -16.55 0.62 23.23
CA ALA A 146 -17.63 1.00 22.30
C ALA A 146 -17.62 2.50 21.98
N LYS A 147 -17.39 3.34 22.99
CA LYS A 147 -17.25 4.80 22.81
C LYS A 147 -16.00 5.14 21.98
N GLY A 148 -14.87 4.50 22.27
CA GLY A 148 -13.63 4.67 21.51
C GLY A 148 -13.77 4.25 20.05
N TRP A 149 -14.43 3.13 19.80
CA TRP A 149 -14.73 2.63 18.45
C TRP A 149 -15.58 3.62 17.65
N LYS A 150 -16.66 4.12 18.25
CA LYS A 150 -17.51 5.15 17.63
C LYS A 150 -16.70 6.41 17.30
N ALA A 151 -15.95 6.93 18.28
CA ALA A 151 -15.15 8.14 18.12
C ALA A 151 -14.07 7.97 17.04
N ALA A 152 -13.44 6.80 16.95
CA ALA A 152 -12.46 6.51 15.90
C ALA A 152 -13.09 6.59 14.50
N ASN A 153 -14.26 5.98 14.29
CA ASN A 153 -14.98 6.09 13.03
C ASN A 153 -15.42 7.53 12.72
N GLU A 154 -15.97 8.25 13.70
CA GLU A 154 -16.36 9.67 13.50
C GLU A 154 -15.16 10.55 13.14
N ASN A 155 -14.01 10.35 13.80
CA ASN A 155 -12.77 11.05 13.49
C ASN A 155 -12.28 10.73 12.08
N GLN A 156 -12.37 9.48 11.64
CA GLN A 156 -12.01 9.09 10.26
C GLN A 156 -12.90 9.79 9.23
N VAL A 157 -14.20 9.93 9.50
CA VAL A 157 -15.09 10.67 8.59
C VAL A 157 -14.70 12.15 8.52
N THR A 158 -14.43 12.79 9.66
CA THR A 158 -13.94 14.19 9.67
C THR A 158 -12.63 14.36 8.91
N LEU A 159 -11.68 13.44 9.10
CA LEU A 159 -10.40 13.43 8.38
C LEU A 159 -10.62 13.33 6.87
N VAL A 160 -11.39 12.33 6.43
CA VAL A 160 -11.64 12.09 5.01
C VAL A 160 -12.37 13.27 4.37
N ASP A 161 -13.27 13.97 5.08
CA ASP A 161 -13.96 15.14 4.53
C ASP A 161 -13.00 16.31 4.30
N GLY A 162 -12.11 16.56 5.27
CA GLY A 162 -11.06 17.57 5.14
C GLY A 162 -10.11 17.28 3.98
N LEU A 163 -9.68 16.02 3.84
CA LEU A 163 -8.83 15.58 2.74
C LEU A 163 -9.54 15.66 1.38
N PHE A 164 -10.83 15.30 1.33
CA PHE A 164 -11.64 15.43 0.12
C PHE A 164 -11.74 16.90 -0.33
N GLY A 165 -11.91 17.84 0.60
CA GLY A 165 -11.89 19.27 0.30
C GLY A 165 -10.59 19.72 -0.36
N GLN A 166 -9.44 19.26 0.15
CA GLN A 166 -8.12 19.54 -0.45
C GLN A 166 -7.99 18.93 -1.86
N LEU A 167 -8.44 17.69 -2.02
CA LEU A 167 -8.44 16.98 -3.29
C LEU A 167 -9.22 17.72 -4.37
N VAL A 168 -10.48 18.08 -4.09
CA VAL A 168 -11.33 18.80 -5.05
C VAL A 168 -10.72 20.14 -5.43
N GLN A 169 -10.21 20.90 -4.46
CA GLN A 169 -9.56 22.17 -4.74
C GLN A 169 -8.34 22.00 -5.66
N PHE A 170 -7.53 20.95 -5.46
CA PHE A 170 -6.39 20.66 -6.34
C PHE A 170 -6.83 20.26 -7.75
N ILE A 171 -7.81 19.36 -7.88
CA ILE A 171 -8.37 18.95 -9.18
C ILE A 171 -8.96 20.16 -9.93
N GLN A 172 -9.66 21.06 -9.25
CA GLN A 172 -10.22 22.27 -9.85
C GLN A 172 -9.14 23.28 -10.25
N ASN A 173 -8.05 23.34 -9.49
CA ASN A 173 -6.93 24.21 -9.78
C ASN A 173 -6.13 23.73 -11.00
N ALA A 174 -5.98 22.41 -11.19
CA ALA A 174 -5.19 21.84 -12.28
C ALA A 174 -5.89 20.61 -12.92
N PRO A 175 -7.07 20.79 -13.54
CA PRO A 175 -7.88 19.66 -14.04
C PRO A 175 -7.23 18.92 -15.21
N HIS A 176 -6.35 19.59 -15.96
CA HIS A 176 -5.62 19.04 -17.11
C HIS A 176 -4.56 17.99 -16.70
N LEU A 177 -4.25 17.86 -15.40
CA LEU A 177 -3.35 16.82 -14.88
C LEU A 177 -4.03 15.45 -14.73
N PHE A 178 -5.36 15.41 -14.81
CA PHE A 178 -6.15 14.22 -14.51
C PHE A 178 -6.91 13.71 -15.73
N PRO A 179 -7.16 12.40 -15.82
CA PRO A 179 -8.14 11.86 -16.75
C PRO A 179 -9.51 12.55 -16.58
N LYS A 180 -10.16 12.89 -17.70
CA LYS A 180 -11.40 13.71 -17.71
C LYS A 180 -12.51 13.11 -16.87
N GLU A 181 -12.61 11.80 -16.83
CA GLU A 181 -13.62 11.07 -16.07
C GLU A 181 -13.43 11.19 -14.54
N LEU A 182 -12.22 11.47 -14.06
CA LEU A 182 -11.92 11.64 -12.64
C LEU A 182 -12.16 13.07 -12.16
N THR A 183 -12.35 14.02 -13.08
CA THR A 183 -12.64 15.43 -12.78
C THR A 183 -14.12 15.78 -12.86
N GLN A 184 -14.97 14.83 -13.26
CA GLN A 184 -16.41 15.04 -13.38
C GLN A 184 -17.06 15.28 -12.01
N ALA A 185 -17.84 16.35 -11.89
CA ALA A 185 -18.57 16.70 -10.67
C ALA A 185 -19.46 15.55 -10.16
N THR A 186 -20.09 14.80 -11.07
CA THR A 186 -20.91 13.61 -10.74
C THR A 186 -20.07 12.49 -10.11
N PHE A 187 -18.88 12.22 -10.66
CA PHE A 187 -17.95 11.24 -10.10
C PHE A 187 -17.47 11.67 -8.72
N LEU A 188 -16.96 12.90 -8.57
CA LEU A 188 -16.44 13.41 -7.30
C LEU A 188 -17.52 13.47 -6.21
N LYS A 189 -18.76 13.79 -6.57
CA LYS A 189 -19.90 13.77 -5.64
C LYS A 189 -20.19 12.37 -5.11
N ASN A 190 -20.27 11.38 -6.00
CA ASN A 190 -20.51 9.99 -5.63
C ASN A 190 -19.34 9.45 -4.79
N TYR A 191 -18.12 9.66 -5.28
CA TYR A 191 -16.90 9.28 -4.59
C TYR A 191 -16.85 9.81 -3.16
N ARG A 192 -17.16 11.10 -2.92
CA ARG A 192 -17.23 11.64 -1.55
C ARG A 192 -18.21 10.88 -0.68
N GLN A 193 -19.45 10.71 -1.15
CA GLN A 193 -20.50 10.06 -0.38
C GLN A 193 -20.08 8.63 0.00
N GLU A 194 -19.56 7.89 -0.97
CA GLU A 194 -19.11 6.52 -0.80
C GLU A 194 -17.89 6.44 0.14
N ALA A 195 -16.90 7.33 -0.01
CA ALA A 195 -15.72 7.42 0.85
C ALA A 195 -16.07 7.76 2.31
N MET A 196 -17.04 8.65 2.52
CA MET A 196 -17.54 8.96 3.86
C MET A 196 -18.22 7.77 4.52
N GLU A 197 -18.98 6.98 3.75
CA GLU A 197 -19.61 5.79 4.28
C GLU A 197 -18.58 4.72 4.66
N ILE A 198 -17.56 4.50 3.82
CA ILE A 198 -16.45 3.60 4.15
C ILE A 198 -15.70 4.07 5.40
N ALA A 199 -15.36 5.36 5.49
CA ALA A 199 -14.66 5.93 6.65
C ALA A 199 -15.45 5.73 7.95
N HIS A 200 -16.78 5.79 7.89
CA HIS A 200 -17.66 5.54 9.03
C HIS A 200 -17.69 4.07 9.51
N HIS A 201 -17.06 3.16 8.76
CA HIS A 201 -16.92 1.73 9.07
C HIS A 201 -15.46 1.30 9.17
N ASN A 202 -14.54 2.25 9.35
CA ASN A 202 -13.10 1.98 9.31
C ASN A 202 -12.66 0.95 10.35
N MET A 203 -13.19 1.02 11.57
CA MET A 203 -12.86 0.10 12.64
C MET A 203 -13.36 -1.33 12.37
N GLU A 204 -14.55 -1.48 11.77
CA GLU A 204 -15.12 -2.76 11.36
C GLU A 204 -14.30 -3.39 10.22
N ILE A 205 -13.91 -2.59 9.23
CA ILE A 205 -13.02 -3.03 8.14
C ILE A 205 -11.68 -3.45 8.72
N THR A 206 -11.09 -2.62 9.59
CA THR A 206 -9.80 -2.90 10.24
C THR A 206 -9.87 -4.18 11.06
N MET A 207 -10.92 -4.39 11.85
CA MET A 207 -11.12 -5.64 12.58
C MET A 207 -11.16 -6.82 11.61
N TYR A 208 -12.06 -6.79 10.63
CA TYR A 208 -12.24 -7.89 9.68
C TYR A 208 -10.95 -8.26 8.96
N MET A 209 -10.22 -7.27 8.44
CA MET A 209 -8.99 -7.49 7.71
C MET A 209 -7.90 -8.14 8.60
N ASN A 210 -7.90 -7.84 9.89
CA ASN A 210 -6.87 -8.30 10.79
C ASN A 210 -7.22 -9.60 11.55
N LEU A 211 -8.36 -10.23 11.24
CA LEU A 211 -8.78 -11.49 11.86
C LEU A 211 -7.89 -12.66 11.48
N ASN A 212 -7.61 -12.82 10.18
CA ASN A 212 -6.92 -14.00 9.68
C ASN A 212 -5.40 -13.88 9.94
N PRO A 213 -4.80 -14.69 10.83
CA PRO A 213 -3.36 -14.66 11.06
C PRO A 213 -2.59 -14.98 9.78
N ASP A 214 -3.13 -15.76 8.85
CA ASP A 214 -2.42 -16.09 7.61
C ASP A 214 -2.17 -14.85 6.73
N PHE A 215 -2.98 -13.80 6.87
CA PHE A 215 -2.81 -12.57 6.11
C PHE A 215 -1.75 -11.63 6.70
N TRP A 216 -1.04 -12.04 7.74
CA TRP A 216 -0.03 -11.23 8.41
C TRP A 216 1.37 -11.74 8.12
N GLY A 217 2.25 -10.87 7.62
CA GLY A 217 3.65 -11.21 7.40
C GLY A 217 4.57 -10.07 7.78
N ILE A 218 5.87 -10.36 7.90
CA ILE A 218 6.88 -9.31 7.80
C ILE A 218 6.95 -8.94 6.32
N ILE A 219 6.71 -7.66 6.01
CA ILE A 219 6.64 -7.20 4.64
C ILE A 219 7.32 -5.84 4.45
N HIS A 220 7.49 -5.48 3.18
CA HIS A 220 8.06 -4.22 2.72
C HIS A 220 6.95 -3.28 2.24
N PRO A 221 6.51 -2.27 3.02
CA PRO A 221 5.33 -1.47 2.65
C PRO A 221 5.58 -0.46 1.53
N ASN A 222 6.83 -0.14 1.22
CA ASN A 222 7.22 0.88 0.26
C ASN A 222 8.00 0.25 -0.91
N LEU A 223 7.32 -0.52 -1.76
CA LEU A 223 7.98 -1.31 -2.81
C LEU A 223 7.64 -0.89 -4.26
N PRO A 224 7.89 0.37 -4.67
CA PRO A 224 8.02 0.69 -6.09
C PRO A 224 9.31 0.08 -6.66
N CYS A 225 9.41 -0.03 -7.99
CA CYS A 225 10.57 -0.65 -8.63
C CYS A 225 11.91 0.02 -8.34
N ASP A 226 11.94 1.29 -7.93
CA ASP A 226 13.19 1.96 -7.55
C ASP A 226 13.76 1.54 -6.19
N ASN A 227 12.99 0.81 -5.38
CA ASN A 227 13.42 0.25 -4.09
C ASN A 227 13.94 -1.20 -4.24
N ALA A 228 14.55 -1.49 -5.39
CA ALA A 228 15.15 -2.77 -5.71
C ALA A 228 16.23 -2.61 -6.78
N TYR A 229 17.02 -3.66 -6.97
CA TYR A 229 17.95 -3.82 -8.08
C TYR A 229 17.68 -5.14 -8.81
N TYR A 230 18.10 -5.20 -10.07
CA TYR A 230 17.67 -6.24 -11.01
C TYR A 230 18.83 -6.72 -11.84
N TRP A 231 18.76 -7.99 -12.24
CA TRP A 231 19.68 -8.62 -13.18
C TRP A 231 18.95 -9.75 -13.91
N ARG A 232 19.59 -10.28 -14.95
CA ARG A 232 19.09 -11.45 -15.67
C ARG A 232 20.08 -12.59 -15.59
N ASP A 233 19.61 -13.82 -15.57
CA ASP A 233 20.49 -15.01 -15.67
C ASP A 233 20.89 -15.30 -17.13
N GLU A 234 21.57 -16.44 -17.38
CA GLU A 234 21.93 -16.89 -18.73
C GLU A 234 20.74 -17.18 -19.64
N ASN A 235 19.54 -17.40 -19.08
CA ASN A 235 18.31 -17.66 -19.82
C ASN A 235 17.51 -16.37 -20.08
N GLY A 236 17.96 -15.23 -19.55
CA GLY A 236 17.26 -13.95 -19.64
C GLY A 236 16.13 -13.78 -18.61
N GLU A 237 15.98 -14.71 -17.65
CA GLU A 237 15.00 -14.58 -16.57
C GLU A 237 15.40 -13.43 -15.66
N LEU A 238 14.43 -12.54 -15.37
CA LEU A 238 14.64 -11.38 -14.52
C LEU A 238 14.60 -11.79 -13.04
N PHE A 239 15.55 -11.30 -12.26
CA PHE A 239 15.64 -11.47 -10.82
C PHE A 239 15.70 -10.11 -10.12
N THR A 240 15.49 -10.11 -8.80
CA THR A 240 15.49 -8.89 -8.01
C THR A 240 16.14 -9.09 -6.64
N GLY A 241 16.77 -8.04 -6.12
CA GLY A 241 17.14 -7.87 -4.73
C GLY A 241 16.53 -6.58 -4.20
N LEU A 242 16.14 -6.56 -2.92
CA LEU A 242 15.36 -5.45 -2.33
C LEU A 242 16.25 -4.46 -1.56
N LEU A 243 15.79 -3.22 -1.47
CA LEU A 243 16.46 -2.07 -0.85
C LEU A 243 15.46 -1.25 -0.02
N ASP A 244 15.94 -0.32 0.81
CA ASP A 244 15.11 0.68 1.52
C ASP A 244 14.03 0.04 2.41
N TYR A 245 14.48 -0.72 3.41
CA TYR A 245 13.61 -1.40 4.37
C TYR A 245 12.99 -0.44 5.40
N GLY A 246 13.01 0.86 5.12
CA GLY A 246 12.26 1.87 5.84
C GLY A 246 10.79 1.49 5.97
N GLY A 247 10.36 1.27 7.22
CA GLY A 247 8.99 0.88 7.54
C GLY A 247 8.67 -0.61 7.34
N ALA A 248 9.64 -1.44 6.96
CA ALA A 248 9.46 -2.88 6.95
C ALA A 248 9.05 -3.37 8.34
N GLY A 249 8.05 -4.25 8.39
CA GLY A 249 7.55 -4.77 9.63
C GLY A 249 6.39 -5.73 9.43
N ALA A 250 5.84 -6.23 10.54
CA ALA A 250 4.61 -6.99 10.48
C ALA A 250 3.53 -6.11 9.81
N MET A 251 2.64 -6.68 8.99
CA MET A 251 1.32 -6.11 8.65
C MET A 251 0.49 -7.05 7.79
N ASN A 252 -0.77 -6.67 7.62
CA ASN A 252 -1.66 -7.32 6.69
C ASN A 252 -1.09 -7.18 5.25
N ILE A 253 -0.86 -8.31 4.61
CA ILE A 253 -0.25 -8.42 3.28
C ILE A 253 -1.06 -7.67 2.22
N ALA A 254 -2.39 -7.63 2.34
CA ALA A 254 -3.24 -6.90 1.41
C ALA A 254 -3.12 -5.37 1.57
N SER A 255 -2.80 -4.88 2.77
CA SER A 255 -2.54 -3.45 2.99
C SER A 255 -1.27 -2.97 2.31
N MET A 256 -0.24 -3.82 2.22
CA MET A 256 0.96 -3.56 1.42
C MET A 256 0.64 -3.12 0.01
N TRP A 257 -0.35 -3.78 -0.60
CA TRP A 257 -0.68 -3.58 -2.00
C TRP A 257 -0.94 -2.11 -2.30
N ASN A 258 -1.69 -1.45 -1.41
CA ASN A 258 -2.05 -0.06 -1.56
C ASN A 258 -0.92 0.89 -1.15
N MET A 259 0.05 0.45 -0.34
CA MET A 259 1.19 1.27 0.03
C MET A 259 2.30 1.22 -1.03
N SER A 260 2.53 0.06 -1.64
CA SER A 260 3.62 -0.15 -2.61
C SER A 260 3.23 0.18 -4.05
N PHE A 261 2.01 -0.18 -4.48
CA PHE A 261 1.65 -0.11 -5.91
C PHE A 261 0.78 1.08 -6.28
N ILE A 262 0.29 1.86 -5.32
CA ILE A 262 -0.54 3.03 -5.64
C ILE A 262 0.24 4.14 -6.35
N MET A 263 1.57 4.05 -6.38
CA MET A 263 2.45 5.09 -6.95
C MET A 263 2.96 4.74 -8.36
N CYS A 264 2.69 3.53 -8.85
CA CYS A 264 3.09 3.12 -10.20
C CYS A 264 2.23 3.76 -11.30
N GLU A 265 2.58 3.59 -12.57
CA GLU A 265 1.76 4.10 -13.68
C GLU A 265 0.38 3.40 -13.74
N GLU A 266 -0.70 4.20 -13.81
CA GLU A 266 -2.09 3.72 -13.75
C GLU A 266 -2.38 2.64 -14.80
N GLY A 267 -1.90 2.85 -16.03
CA GLY A 267 -2.10 1.91 -17.13
C GLY A 267 -1.44 0.55 -16.88
N MET A 268 -0.27 0.55 -16.23
CA MET A 268 0.43 -0.69 -15.86
C MET A 268 -0.34 -1.43 -14.78
N LEU A 269 -0.72 -0.74 -13.70
CA LEU A 269 -1.50 -1.35 -12.61
C LEU A 269 -2.81 -1.94 -13.13
N ARG A 270 -3.57 -1.16 -13.89
CA ARG A 270 -4.87 -1.56 -14.44
C ARG A 270 -4.76 -2.79 -15.34
N LYS A 271 -3.69 -2.89 -16.13
CA LYS A 271 -3.46 -4.00 -17.06
C LYS A 271 -2.97 -5.26 -16.34
N HIS A 272 -2.11 -5.13 -15.33
CA HIS A 272 -1.37 -6.25 -14.74
C HIS A 272 -1.82 -6.66 -13.33
N GLU A 273 -2.69 -5.91 -12.65
CA GLU A 273 -3.13 -6.15 -11.27
C GLU A 273 -3.50 -7.62 -10.99
N LYS A 274 -4.38 -8.20 -11.82
CA LYS A 274 -4.81 -9.60 -11.60
C LYS A 274 -3.65 -10.57 -11.71
N GLY A 275 -2.77 -10.38 -12.69
CA GLY A 275 -1.61 -11.24 -12.88
C GLY A 275 -0.58 -11.07 -11.76
N LEU A 276 -0.39 -9.85 -11.25
CA LEU A 276 0.49 -9.57 -10.12
C LEU A 276 -0.03 -10.22 -8.82
N ILE A 277 -1.34 -10.12 -8.52
CA ILE A 277 -1.95 -10.81 -7.38
C ILE A 277 -1.85 -12.33 -7.53
N GLN A 278 -2.09 -12.85 -8.74
CA GLN A 278 -1.97 -14.28 -9.02
C GLN A 278 -0.52 -14.76 -8.85
N CYS A 279 0.46 -14.00 -9.35
CA CYS A 279 1.89 -14.27 -9.18
C CYS A 279 2.26 -14.37 -7.70
N PHE A 280 1.82 -13.40 -6.89
CA PHE A 280 2.04 -13.43 -5.45
C PHE A 280 1.47 -14.70 -4.80
N VAL A 281 0.20 -15.02 -5.08
CA VAL A 281 -0.48 -16.20 -4.50
C VAL A 281 0.17 -17.51 -4.94
N ASP A 282 0.58 -17.62 -6.20
CA ASP A 282 1.23 -18.82 -6.71
C ASP A 282 2.63 -19.02 -6.11
N GLU A 283 3.39 -17.94 -5.91
CA GLU A 283 4.68 -18.02 -5.24
C GLU A 283 4.51 -18.36 -3.74
N ILE A 284 3.46 -17.85 -3.07
CA ILE A 284 3.11 -18.25 -1.70
C ILE A 284 2.88 -19.77 -1.63
N ARG A 285 2.07 -20.32 -2.54
CA ARG A 285 1.77 -21.76 -2.57
C ARG A 285 3.01 -22.60 -2.86
N LYS A 286 3.82 -22.17 -3.83
CA LYS A 286 5.09 -22.81 -4.18
C LYS A 286 6.06 -22.85 -2.99
N GLY A 287 6.10 -21.79 -2.19
CA GLY A 287 6.92 -21.69 -0.98
C GLY A 287 6.36 -22.41 0.24
N GLY A 288 5.22 -23.11 0.12
CA GLY A 288 4.57 -23.79 1.25
C GLY A 288 3.95 -22.82 2.27
N GLY A 289 3.58 -21.61 1.83
CA GLY A 289 2.86 -20.65 2.66
C GLY A 289 1.38 -21.03 2.88
N PRO A 290 0.61 -20.20 3.59
CA PRO A 290 -0.73 -20.57 4.03
C PRO A 290 -1.73 -20.76 2.87
N GLU A 291 -2.48 -21.86 2.92
CA GLU A 291 -3.49 -22.20 1.89
C GLU A 291 -4.67 -21.23 1.84
N SER A 292 -4.94 -20.51 2.94
CA SER A 292 -6.03 -19.54 3.01
C SER A 292 -5.77 -18.27 2.19
N ILE A 293 -4.51 -17.99 1.82
CA ILE A 293 -4.14 -16.92 0.90
C ILE A 293 -4.44 -17.39 -0.53
N THR A 294 -5.70 -17.20 -0.94
CA THR A 294 -6.16 -17.47 -2.31
C THR A 294 -6.25 -16.19 -3.12
N PHE A 295 -6.32 -16.29 -4.45
CA PHE A 295 -6.54 -15.13 -5.32
C PHE A 295 -7.80 -14.35 -4.92
N ASP A 296 -8.91 -15.05 -4.70
CA ASP A 296 -10.19 -14.42 -4.38
C ASP A 296 -10.14 -13.71 -3.02
N GLU A 297 -9.57 -14.35 -1.99
CA GLU A 297 -9.44 -13.74 -0.67
C GLU A 297 -8.44 -12.57 -0.68
N MET A 298 -7.30 -12.70 -1.36
CA MET A 298 -6.34 -11.60 -1.50
C MET A 298 -6.97 -10.41 -2.22
N MET A 299 -7.67 -10.63 -3.33
CA MET A 299 -8.40 -9.58 -4.04
C MET A 299 -9.50 -8.95 -3.19
N TYR A 300 -10.18 -9.75 -2.36
CA TYR A 300 -11.19 -9.28 -1.40
C TYR A 300 -10.58 -8.29 -0.39
N GLN A 301 -9.49 -8.71 0.27
CA GLN A 301 -8.76 -7.92 1.26
C GLN A 301 -8.15 -6.65 0.65
N VAL A 302 -7.58 -6.74 -0.57
CA VAL A 302 -7.02 -5.59 -1.30
C VAL A 302 -8.08 -4.54 -1.58
N LYS A 303 -9.31 -4.95 -1.95
CA LYS A 303 -10.41 -4.02 -2.22
C LYS A 303 -10.94 -3.33 -0.96
N LEU A 304 -11.04 -4.05 0.15
CA LEU A 304 -11.41 -3.46 1.43
C LEU A 304 -10.35 -2.45 1.90
N SER A 305 -9.08 -2.86 1.85
CA SER A 305 -7.94 -1.98 2.14
C SER A 305 -7.95 -0.74 1.26
N GLN A 306 -8.19 -0.91 -0.05
CA GLN A 306 -8.25 0.20 -1.00
C GLN A 306 -9.39 1.16 -0.66
N GLY A 307 -10.50 0.68 -0.12
CA GLY A 307 -11.58 1.54 0.38
C GLY A 307 -11.09 2.53 1.45
N VAL A 308 -10.31 2.04 2.41
CA VAL A 308 -9.74 2.87 3.48
C VAL A 308 -8.68 3.83 2.93
N PHE A 309 -7.73 3.32 2.14
CA PHE A 309 -6.64 4.13 1.58
C PHE A 309 -7.14 5.17 0.57
N SER A 310 -7.96 4.75 -0.40
CA SER A 310 -8.49 5.67 -1.40
C SER A 310 -9.28 6.78 -0.76
N ALA A 311 -10.12 6.52 0.26
CA ALA A 311 -10.89 7.57 0.92
C ALA A 311 -10.00 8.77 1.31
N GLN A 312 -8.74 8.52 1.67
CA GLN A 312 -7.76 9.54 2.06
C GLN A 312 -6.91 10.10 0.90
N ALA A 313 -7.32 9.93 -0.37
CA ALA A 313 -6.55 10.34 -1.56
C ALA A 313 -6.07 11.82 -1.54
N GLY A 314 -6.78 12.71 -0.83
CA GLY A 314 -6.37 14.10 -0.65
C GLY A 314 -5.16 14.31 0.27
N GLY A 315 -4.70 13.29 1.00
CA GLY A 315 -3.63 13.38 2.00
C GLY A 315 -2.29 13.91 1.48
N VAL A 316 -2.03 13.74 0.18
CA VAL A 316 -0.77 14.17 -0.45
C VAL A 316 -0.83 15.58 -1.05
N VAL A 317 -2.00 16.21 -1.12
CA VAL A 317 -2.19 17.53 -1.76
C VAL A 317 -1.35 18.62 -1.11
N MET A 318 -1.23 18.61 0.22
CA MET A 318 -0.40 19.59 0.93
C MET A 318 1.08 19.50 0.52
N GLN A 319 1.59 18.29 0.22
CA GLN A 319 2.97 18.13 -0.23
C GLN A 319 3.17 18.66 -1.65
N LEU A 320 2.16 18.52 -2.52
CA LEU A 320 2.17 19.13 -3.85
C LEU A 320 2.23 20.67 -3.77
N TYR A 321 1.48 21.28 -2.85
CA TYR A 321 1.55 22.74 -2.66
C TYR A 321 2.80 23.24 -1.92
N LYS A 322 3.54 22.38 -1.23
CA LYS A 322 4.90 22.71 -0.75
C LYS A 322 5.91 22.76 -1.89
N ASN A 323 5.72 21.94 -2.92
CA ASN A 323 6.63 21.91 -4.06
C ASN A 323 6.41 23.10 -5.00
N HIS A 324 5.15 23.48 -5.24
CA HIS A 324 4.80 24.58 -6.15
C HIS A 324 3.56 25.35 -5.69
N SER A 325 3.50 26.64 -6.02
CA SER A 325 2.33 27.48 -5.76
C SER A 325 1.11 27.02 -6.57
N LYS A 326 -0.10 27.45 -6.13
CA LYS A 326 -1.35 27.17 -6.85
C LYS A 326 -1.31 27.64 -8.31
N ASP A 327 -0.77 28.83 -8.57
CA ASP A 327 -0.71 29.37 -9.92
C ASP A 327 0.27 28.59 -10.80
N ARG A 328 1.40 28.14 -10.22
CA ARG A 328 2.34 27.31 -10.97
C ARG A 328 1.72 25.99 -11.45
N TRP A 329 0.87 25.37 -10.63
CA TRP A 329 0.14 24.16 -11.03
C TRP A 329 -0.86 24.40 -12.19
N LYS A 330 -1.42 25.61 -12.34
CA LYS A 330 -2.32 25.95 -13.46
C LYS A 330 -1.59 26.06 -14.80
N GLU A 331 -0.34 26.50 -14.75
CA GLU A 331 0.50 26.76 -15.93
C GLU A 331 1.07 25.48 -16.56
N MET A 332 1.04 24.35 -15.83
CA MET A 332 1.57 23.09 -16.33
C MET A 332 0.75 22.58 -17.52
N THR A 333 1.39 21.82 -18.39
CA THR A 333 0.79 21.39 -19.67
C THR A 333 -0.02 20.09 -19.55
N GLY A 334 0.18 19.33 -18.48
CA GLY A 334 -0.39 18.00 -18.28
C GLY A 334 0.41 17.22 -17.25
N ARG A 335 0.00 15.97 -16.97
CA ARG A 335 0.73 15.13 -16.00
C ARG A 335 2.20 14.88 -16.35
N TRP A 336 2.54 15.03 -17.62
CA TRP A 336 3.87 14.81 -18.18
C TRP A 336 4.69 16.10 -18.30
N ASP A 337 4.21 17.21 -17.75
CA ASP A 337 4.97 18.46 -17.71
C ASP A 337 6.36 18.20 -17.09
N PRO A 338 7.46 18.70 -17.68
CA PRO A 338 8.81 18.49 -17.16
C PRO A 338 8.96 18.90 -15.68
N THR A 339 8.20 19.89 -15.21
CA THR A 339 8.22 20.31 -13.79
C THR A 339 7.70 19.20 -12.86
N ILE A 340 6.77 18.38 -13.33
CA ILE A 340 6.27 17.19 -12.64
C ILE A 340 7.26 16.05 -12.83
N ASN A 341 7.71 15.84 -14.07
CA ASN A 341 8.48 14.65 -14.44
C ASN A 341 9.93 14.67 -13.93
N GLU A 342 10.51 15.82 -13.64
CA GLU A 342 11.86 15.89 -13.09
C GLU A 342 11.89 15.99 -11.56
N ARG A 343 10.72 16.05 -10.91
CA ARG A 343 10.60 16.02 -9.45
C ARG A 343 9.80 14.80 -8.99
N PHE A 344 10.50 13.79 -8.47
CA PHE A 344 9.88 12.52 -8.07
C PHE A 344 8.67 12.70 -7.13
N SER A 345 8.75 13.65 -6.20
CA SER A 345 7.66 13.90 -5.25
C SER A 345 6.38 14.39 -5.95
N ASN A 346 6.49 15.20 -7.01
CA ASN A 346 5.33 15.64 -7.77
C ASN A 346 4.66 14.47 -8.49
N ARG A 347 5.46 13.70 -9.23
CA ARG A 347 4.98 12.55 -9.98
C ARG A 347 4.35 11.52 -9.08
N ASN A 348 5.04 11.11 -8.01
CA ASN A 348 4.51 10.18 -7.02
C ASN A 348 3.12 10.60 -6.53
N TYR A 349 3.01 11.81 -5.98
CA TYR A 349 1.75 12.24 -5.35
C TYR A 349 0.62 12.41 -6.38
N ILE A 350 0.92 12.81 -7.61
CA ILE A 350 -0.09 12.86 -8.69
C ILE A 350 -0.52 11.45 -9.10
N CYS A 351 0.42 10.52 -9.31
CA CYS A 351 0.13 9.13 -9.61
C CYS A 351 -0.70 8.48 -8.49
N SER A 352 -0.34 8.73 -7.24
CA SER A 352 -1.10 8.25 -6.07
C SER A 352 -2.54 8.74 -6.07
N ILE A 353 -2.80 10.03 -6.34
CA ILE A 353 -4.17 10.55 -6.46
C ILE A 353 -4.91 9.87 -7.63
N ILE A 354 -4.28 9.81 -8.81
CA ILE A 354 -4.89 9.21 -10.01
C ILE A 354 -5.24 7.75 -9.74
N ASN A 355 -4.31 6.95 -9.21
CA ASN A 355 -4.53 5.54 -8.93
C ASN A 355 -5.58 5.32 -7.85
N ASN A 356 -5.60 6.10 -6.78
CA ASN A 356 -6.63 5.97 -5.75
C ASN A 356 -8.04 6.20 -6.33
N LEU A 357 -8.22 7.20 -7.20
CA LEU A 357 -9.49 7.51 -7.84
C LEU A 357 -9.84 6.51 -8.96
N ALA A 358 -8.87 6.12 -9.79
CA ALA A 358 -9.05 5.15 -10.86
C ALA A 358 -9.38 3.76 -10.31
N CYS A 359 -8.66 3.30 -9.29
CA CYS A 359 -8.92 2.03 -8.60
C CYS A 359 -10.29 2.04 -7.93
N TRP A 360 -10.71 3.16 -7.32
CA TRP A 360 -12.05 3.29 -6.75
C TRP A 360 -13.14 2.89 -7.76
N LYS A 361 -13.05 3.47 -8.96
CA LYS A 361 -13.97 3.26 -10.06
C LYS A 361 -13.83 1.86 -10.66
N HIS A 362 -12.62 1.44 -11.02
CA HIS A 362 -12.40 0.21 -11.79
C HIS A 362 -12.52 -1.06 -10.96
N ARG A 363 -12.11 -1.03 -9.68
CA ARG A 363 -12.29 -2.16 -8.76
C ARG A 363 -13.71 -2.26 -8.20
N LYS A 364 -14.55 -1.24 -8.43
CA LYS A 364 -15.87 -1.07 -7.82
C LYS A 364 -15.79 -1.18 -6.30
N VAL A 365 -14.89 -0.36 -5.72
CA VAL A 365 -14.53 -0.45 -4.30
C VAL A 365 -15.76 -0.32 -3.40
N TYR A 366 -16.63 0.65 -3.68
CA TYR A 366 -17.84 0.84 -2.90
C TYR A 366 -18.84 -0.32 -3.03
N ASP A 367 -19.09 -0.85 -4.23
CA ASP A 367 -19.95 -2.03 -4.42
C ASP A 367 -19.44 -3.23 -3.59
N HIS A 368 -18.11 -3.39 -3.57
CA HIS A 368 -17.46 -4.44 -2.79
C HIS A 368 -17.65 -4.23 -1.29
N PHE A 369 -17.45 -3.01 -0.80
CA PHE A 369 -17.73 -2.63 0.59
C PHE A 369 -19.20 -2.89 0.95
N VAL A 370 -20.17 -2.49 0.12
CA VAL A 370 -21.60 -2.71 0.38
C VAL A 370 -21.92 -4.20 0.48
N LYS A 371 -21.31 -5.03 -0.39
CA LYS A 371 -21.45 -6.49 -0.33
C LYS A 371 -20.86 -7.04 0.98
N TRP A 372 -19.63 -6.65 1.33
CA TRP A 372 -18.99 -7.04 2.58
C TRP A 372 -19.83 -6.65 3.80
N TRP A 373 -20.30 -5.40 3.86
CA TRP A 373 -21.09 -4.90 4.97
C TRP A 373 -22.40 -5.67 5.12
N LYS A 374 -23.11 -5.96 4.02
CA LYS A 374 -24.34 -6.77 4.08
C LYS A 374 -24.12 -8.16 4.68
N LEU A 375 -22.98 -8.79 4.40
CA LEU A 375 -22.63 -10.13 4.89
C LEU A 375 -22.17 -10.12 6.35
N ASN A 376 -21.47 -9.06 6.77
CA ASN A 376 -20.76 -9.04 8.05
C ASN A 376 -21.36 -8.10 9.11
N LYS A 377 -22.30 -7.22 8.76
CA LYS A 377 -22.89 -6.23 9.69
C LYS A 377 -23.48 -6.85 10.96
N SER A 378 -23.93 -8.10 10.90
CA SER A 378 -24.48 -8.79 12.06
C SER A 378 -23.42 -9.13 13.10
N TRP A 379 -22.13 -9.13 12.75
CA TRP A 379 -21.04 -9.43 13.68
C TRP A 379 -20.64 -8.22 14.50
N PHE A 380 -20.84 -7.01 13.98
CA PHE A 380 -20.30 -5.80 14.60
C PHE A 380 -21.19 -5.27 15.71
N PRO A 381 -20.62 -4.52 16.68
CA PRO A 381 -21.39 -3.91 17.76
C PRO A 381 -22.46 -2.96 17.22
N ASP A 382 -23.59 -2.87 17.94
CA ASP A 382 -24.62 -1.85 17.66
C ASP A 382 -24.11 -0.48 18.10
N ILE A 383 -23.40 0.18 17.21
CA ILE A 383 -22.96 1.56 17.43
C ILE A 383 -24.07 2.48 16.97
N ASP A 384 -24.50 3.40 17.85
CA ASP A 384 -25.47 4.42 17.45
C ASP A 384 -24.84 5.35 16.41
N ARG A 385 -25.27 5.12 15.17
CA ARG A 385 -24.86 5.84 13.96
C ARG A 385 -25.91 6.82 13.48
N LYS A 386 -27.11 6.84 14.08
CA LYS A 386 -28.24 7.70 13.66
C LYS A 386 -27.95 9.17 13.90
N SER A 387 -27.04 9.48 14.82
CA SER A 387 -26.60 10.84 15.12
C SER A 387 -25.67 11.42 14.06
N PHE A 388 -24.99 10.58 13.26
CA PHE A 388 -24.02 11.08 12.29
C PHE A 388 -24.72 11.67 11.06
N LYS A 389 -24.44 12.94 10.78
CA LYS A 389 -24.86 13.62 9.56
C LYS A 389 -23.62 13.97 8.77
N MET A 390 -23.61 13.61 7.47
CA MET A 390 -22.52 14.01 6.59
C MET A 390 -22.39 15.54 6.62
N PRO A 391 -21.18 16.08 6.82
CA PRO A 391 -20.96 17.52 6.80
C PRO A 391 -21.40 18.08 5.43
N PRO A 392 -21.94 19.31 5.41
CA PRO A 392 -22.23 19.98 4.15
C PRO A 392 -20.92 20.13 3.36
N LEU A 393 -21.02 19.95 2.05
CA LEU A 393 -19.87 20.05 1.18
C LEU A 393 -19.34 21.49 1.18
N ALA A 394 -18.12 21.69 1.69
CA ALA A 394 -17.50 23.02 1.82
C ALA A 394 -16.99 23.61 0.48
N VAL A 395 -16.88 22.79 -0.56
CA VAL A 395 -16.35 23.18 -1.88
C VAL A 395 -17.40 22.93 -2.96
N LYS A 396 -17.65 23.90 -3.84
CA LYS A 396 -18.59 23.71 -4.94
C LYS A 396 -18.02 22.68 -5.93
N LEU A 397 -18.77 21.64 -6.25
CA LEU A 397 -18.42 20.63 -7.27
C LEU A 397 -18.88 21.04 -8.67
#